data_AF-A0A7C4PLE7-F1
#
_entry.id   AF-A0A7C4PLE7-F1
#
_cell.length_a   1.000
_cell.length_b   1.000
_cell.length_c   1.000
_cell.angle_alpha   90.00
_cell.angle_beta   90.00
_cell.angle_gamma   90.00
#
_symmetry.space_group_name_H-M   'P 1'
#
loop_
_entity.id
_entity.type
_entity.pdbx_description
1 polymer ?
#
loop_
_entity_poly.entity_id
_entity_poly.type
_entity_poly.pdbx_seq_one_letter_code
_entity_poly.pdbx_strand_id
1 'polypeptide(L)' 'MTPAEMRFPVQEGSKIVLRVAGDLYLRGGESSDLVVEEVDSRHVHVQQEGNVFTLITDTDCRVAVPGNAGVR' A
#
# COMPACT_ATOMS: atom_id res chain seq x y z
N MET A 1 -20.44 -4.44 2.69
CA MET A 1 -19.59 -3.60 1.80
C MET A 1 -18.78 -4.53 0.93
N THR A 2 -18.60 -4.20 -0.35
CA THR A 2 -17.78 -4.99 -1.27
C THR A 2 -16.32 -4.62 -1.02
N PRO A 3 -15.41 -5.58 -0.74
CA PRO A 3 -14.01 -5.27 -0.57
C PRO A 3 -13.47 -4.63 -1.86
N ALA A 4 -12.76 -3.51 -1.73
CA ALA A 4 -12.18 -2.80 -2.87
C ALA A 4 -10.71 -3.21 -3.06
N GLU A 5 -10.26 -3.18 -4.30
CA GLU A 5 -8.85 -3.30 -4.67
C GLU A 5 -8.40 -1.94 -5.21
N MET A 6 -7.30 -1.42 -4.66
CA MET A 6 -6.69 -0.17 -5.11
C MET A 6 -5.25 -0.44 -5.54
N ARG A 7 -4.87 0.13 -6.68
CA ARG A 7 -3.54 -0.04 -7.28
C ARG A 7 -2.87 1.31 -7.42
N PHE A 8 -1.64 1.40 -6.96
CA PHE A 8 -0.81 2.59 -7.07
C PHE A 8 0.48 2.20 -7.80
N PRO A 9 0.76 2.76 -8.98
CA PRO A 9 1.97 2.45 -9.72
C PRO A 9 3.19 2.97 -8.96
N VAL A 10 4.17 2.10 -8.72
CA VAL A 10 5.38 2.43 -7.98
C VAL A 10 6.59 2.35 -8.91
N GLN A 11 7.46 3.35 -8.85
CA GLN A 11 8.69 3.37 -9.65
C GLN A 11 9.77 2.51 -8.99
N GLU A 12 10.70 1.98 -9.79
CA GLU A 12 11.86 1.26 -9.28
C GLU A 12 12.66 2.13 -8.29
N GLY A 13 13.09 1.55 -7.18
CA GLY A 13 13.82 2.27 -6.13
C GLY A 13 12.94 3.19 -5.26
N SER A 14 11.62 3.10 -5.37
CA SER A 14 10.72 3.78 -4.44
C SER A 14 10.79 3.18 -3.04
N LYS A 15 10.50 4.02 -2.04
CA LYS A 15 10.30 3.61 -0.65
C LYS A 15 8.82 3.68 -0.31
N ILE A 16 8.32 2.66 0.36
CA ILE A 16 6.93 2.58 0.79
C ILE A 16 6.91 2.68 2.32
N VAL A 17 6.16 3.64 2.83
CA VAL A 17 5.92 3.86 4.25
C VAL A 17 4.48 3.46 4.55
N LEU A 18 4.30 2.56 5.51
CA LEU A 18 2.99 2.06 5.89
C LEU A 18 2.59 2.59 7.26
N ARG A 19 1.52 3.38 7.32
CA ARG A 19 0.93 3.89 8.56
C ARG A 19 -0.45 3.30 8.74
N VAL A 20 -0.52 2.21 9.50
CA VAL A 20 -1.72 1.41 9.70
C VAL A 20 -2.09 1.44 11.18
N ALA A 21 -3.33 1.83 11.49
CA ALA A 21 -3.83 1.83 12.87
C ALA A 21 -4.32 0.44 13.33
N GLY A 22 -4.69 -0.44 12.39
CA GLY A 22 -5.15 -1.81 12.63
C GLY A 22 -4.11 -2.88 12.28
N ASP A 23 -4.59 -4.07 11.95
CA ASP A 23 -3.76 -5.19 11.52
C ASP A 23 -3.25 -4.99 10.09
N LEU A 24 -1.98 -5.33 9.87
CA LEU A 24 -1.31 -5.21 8.59
C LEU A 24 -0.83 -6.57 8.10
N TYR A 25 -1.38 -7.01 6.96
CA TYR A 25 -0.93 -8.21 6.27
C TYR A 25 -0.09 -7.81 5.06
N LEU A 26 1.22 -8.03 5.15
CA LEU A 26 2.16 -7.71 4.10
C LEU A 26 2.58 -8.93 3.30
N ARG A 27 2.57 -8.80 1.98
CA ARG A 27 3.16 -9.78 1.06
C ARG A 27 4.02 -9.09 0.01
N GLY A 28 5.14 -9.72 -0.35
CA GLY A 28 5.88 -9.34 -1.55
C GLY A 28 5.08 -9.71 -2.80
N GLY A 29 5.06 -8.81 -3.78
CA GLY A 29 4.42 -9.00 -5.08
C GLY A 29 5.41 -8.90 -6.22
N GLU A 30 5.12 -9.60 -7.32
CA GLU A 30 5.89 -9.51 -8.57
C GLU A 30 5.49 -8.31 -9.44
N SER A 31 4.41 -7.61 -9.07
CA SER A 31 3.92 -6.41 -9.76
C SER A 31 4.75 -5.17 -9.41
N SER A 32 4.82 -4.23 -10.34
CA SER A 32 5.34 -2.86 -10.12
C SER A 32 4.37 -1.97 -9.32
N ASP A 33 3.21 -2.49 -8.94
CA ASP A 33 2.18 -1.72 -8.26
C ASP A 33 2.13 -2.06 -6.77
N LEU A 34 1.92 -1.04 -5.94
CA LEU A 34 1.43 -1.21 -4.59
C LEU A 34 -0.07 -1.52 -4.68
N VAL A 35 -0.47 -2.69 -4.20
CA VAL A 35 -1.87 -3.13 -4.21
C VAL A 35 -2.39 -3.17 -2.79
N VAL A 36 -3.49 -2.47 -2.54
CA VAL A 36 -4.22 -2.50 -1.27
C VAL A 36 -5.53 -3.24 -1.48
N GLU A 37 -5.71 -4.33 -0.75
CA GLU A 37 -6.83 -5.26 -0.91
C GLU A 37 -7.70 -5.31 0.35
N GLU A 38 -8.96 -5.69 0.15
CA GLU A 38 -9.91 -6.00 1.21
C GLU A 38 -10.19 -4.86 2.20
N VAL A 39 -10.02 -3.62 1.73
CA VAL A 39 -10.23 -2.41 2.54
C VAL A 39 -11.34 -1.56 1.93
N ASP A 40 -12.06 -0.82 2.77
CA ASP A 40 -12.94 0.26 2.30
C ASP A 40 -12.09 1.46 1.89
N SER A 41 -12.22 1.91 0.63
CA SER A 41 -11.40 2.98 0.06
C SER A 41 -11.50 4.32 0.80
N ARG A 42 -12.58 4.55 1.57
CA ARG A 42 -12.74 5.76 2.40
C ARG A 42 -11.73 5.83 3.54
N HIS A 43 -11.18 4.68 3.93
CA HIS A 43 -10.22 4.52 5.01
C HIS A 43 -8.77 4.51 4.52
N VAL A 44 -8.55 4.70 3.21
CA VAL A 44 -7.22 4.67 2.63
C VAL A 44 -6.86 6.01 2.03
N HIS A 45 -5.69 6.50 2.43
CA HIS A 45 -5.08 7.69 1.85
C HIS A 45 -3.66 7.37 1.40
N VAL A 46 -3.33 7.76 0.18
CA VAL A 46 -2.00 7.59 -0.39
C VAL A 46 -1.41 8.95 -0.72
N GLN A 47 -0.21 9.21 -0.21
CA GLN A 47 0.57 10.40 -0.49
C GLN A 47 1.86 10.00 -1.19
N GLN A 48 2.29 10.82 -2.15
CA GLN A 48 3.56 10.63 -2.83
C GLN A 48 4.40 11.90 -2.70
N GLU A 49 5.59 11.75 -2.12
CA GLU A 49 6.61 12.79 -2.02
C GLU A 49 7.90 12.30 -2.66
N GLY A 50 8.16 12.72 -3.90
CA GLY A 50 9.27 12.21 -4.69
C GLY A 50 9.15 10.69 -4.94
N ASN A 51 10.14 9.93 -4.48
CA ASN A 51 10.16 8.46 -4.56
C ASN A 51 9.62 7.76 -3.30
N VAL A 52 9.00 8.51 -2.38
CA VAL A 52 8.40 7.96 -1.16
C VAL A 52 6.89 7.92 -1.31
N PHE A 53 6.31 6.72 -1.23
CA PHE A 53 4.87 6.49 -1.15
C PHE A 53 4.50 6.25 0.31
N THR A 54 3.55 7.02 0.84
CA THR A 54 3.00 6.80 2.18
C THR A 54 1.57 6.31 2.05
N LEU A 55 1.31 5.07 2.46
CA LEU A 55 -0.03 4.52 2.64
C LEU A 55 -0.47 4.77 4.07
N ILE A 56 -1.63 5.41 4.25
CA ILE A 56 -2.24 5.69 5.55
C ILE A 56 -3.59 4.99 5.59
N THR A 57 -3.80 4.15 6.59
CA THR A 57 -5.08 3.49 6.86
C THR A 57 -5.41 3.55 8.35
N ASP A 58 -6.68 3.75 8.69
CA ASP A 58 -7.20 3.73 10.07
C ASP A 58 -7.92 2.41 10.42
N THR A 59 -7.83 1.42 9.53
CA THR A 59 -8.39 0.07 9.64
C THR A 59 -7.39 -0.99 9.20
N ASP A 60 -7.68 -2.25 9.50
CA ASP A 60 -6.96 -3.42 9.00
C ASP A 60 -6.85 -3.39 7.47
N CYS A 61 -5.69 -3.77 6.93
CA CYS A 61 -5.48 -3.83 5.49
C CYS A 61 -4.54 -4.95 5.06
N ARG A 62 -4.73 -5.40 3.82
CA ARG A 62 -3.81 -6.30 3.11
C ARG A 62 -3.09 -5.52 2.03
N VAL A 63 -1.77 -5.64 2.01
CA VAL A 63 -0.92 -4.86 1.12
C VAL A 63 0.06 -5.77 0.40
N ALA A 64 0.00 -5.77 -0.94
CA ALA A 64 1.02 -6.36 -1.79
C ALA A 64 2.01 -5.28 -2.21
N VAL A 65 3.28 -5.47 -1.84
CA VAL A 65 4.37 -4.51 -2.09
C VAL A 65 5.25 -5.02 -3.22
N PRO A 66 5.62 -4.20 -4.22
CA PRO A 66 6.58 -4.56 -5.25
C PRO A 66 7.90 -5.08 -4.67
N GLY A 67 8.43 -6.18 -5.20
CA GLY A 67 9.69 -6.77 -4.74
C GLY A 67 10.92 -5.86 -4.91
N ASN A 68 10.83 -4.81 -5.72
CA ASN A 68 11.88 -3.81 -5.95
C ASN A 68 11.74 -2.54 -5.08
N ALA A 69 10.81 -2.52 -4.12
CA ALA A 69 10.58 -1.39 -3.23
C ALA A 69 11.02 -1.71 -1.79
N GLY A 70 11.61 -0.71 -1.12
CA GLY A 70 11.94 -0.83 0.31
C GLY A 70 10.73 -0.45 1.17
N VAL A 71 10.36 -1.30 2.13
CA VAL A 71 9.23 -1.05 3.05
C VAL A 71 9.74 -0.57 4.40
N ARG A 72 9.09 0.46 4.96
CA ARG A 72 9.32 0.98 6.30
C ARG A 72 8.03 1.13 7.09
#